data_AF-A0A433CHA4-F1
#
_entry.id   AF-A0A433CHA4-F1
#
_cell.length_a   1.000
_cell.length_b   1.000
_cell.length_c   1.000
_cell.angle_alpha   90.00
_cell.angle_beta   90.00
_cell.angle_gamma   90.00
#
_symmetry.space_group_name_H-M   'P 1'
#
loop_
_entity.id
_entity.type
_entity.pdbx_description
1 polymer ?
#
loop_
_entity_poly.entity_id
_entity_poly.type
_entity_poly.pdbx_seq_one_letter_code
_entity_poly.pdbx_strand_id
1 'polypeptide(L)'
;MSTAVNLAYIQNLSNPWKGNGWESGLAFGYRLNRGWSVYTKTTTNFNGNWNQETGLRTSIYRTSNYAVSASAGYVMDYPLRNKAKNSWNVGVTVSFPVKTLFK
;
A
#
# COMPACT_ATOMS: atom_id res chain seq x y z
N MET A 1 -17.10 14.64 4.60
CA MET A 1 -16.20 14.27 5.71
C MET A 1 -14.97 13.58 5.13
N SER A 2 -13.83 14.26 5.14
CA SER A 2 -12.52 13.66 4.88
C SER A 2 -12.12 12.83 6.11
N THR A 3 -11.37 11.76 5.91
CA THR A 3 -10.93 10.86 6.99
C THR A 3 -9.47 10.51 6.73
N ALA A 4 -8.64 10.69 7.76
CA ALA A 4 -7.27 10.20 7.75
C ALA A 4 -7.26 8.75 8.26
N VAL A 5 -6.47 7.90 7.61
CA VAL A 5 -6.26 6.51 7.98
C VAL A 5 -4.77 6.32 8.17
N ASN A 6 -4.37 5.99 9.41
CA ASN A 6 -2.98 5.74 9.75
C ASN A 6 -2.84 4.26 10.10
N LEU A 7 -1.88 3.59 9.50
CA LEU A 7 -1.58 2.18 9.76
C LEU A 7 -0.09 2.03 10.00
N ALA A 8 0.28 1.49 11.15
CA ALA A 8 1.61 0.98 11.41
C ALA A 8 1.57 -0.55 11.31
N TYR A 9 2.57 -1.15 10.67
CA TYR A 9 2.66 -2.60 10.55
C TYR A 9 4.11 -3.08 10.60
N ILE A 10 4.29 -4.32 11.06
CA ILE A 10 5.53 -5.06 10.99
C ILE A 10 5.18 -6.38 10.31
N GLN A 11 5.90 -6.72 9.25
CA GLN A 11 5.69 -7.97 8.52
C GLN A 11 7.01 -8.72 8.35
N ASN A 12 6.95 -10.04 8.47
CA ASN A 12 8.05 -10.90 8.09
C ASN A 12 7.90 -11.21 6.60
N LEU A 13 8.83 -10.73 5.78
CA LEU A 13 8.94 -11.19 4.40
C LEU A 13 9.77 -12.46 4.38
N SER A 14 9.09 -13.59 4.59
CA SER A 14 9.66 -14.89 4.28
C SER A 14 9.60 -15.09 2.76
N ASN A 15 10.71 -14.83 2.08
CA ASN A 15 10.83 -15.15 0.65
C ASN A 15 11.75 -16.37 0.48
N PRO A 16 11.26 -17.50 -0.07
CA PRO A 16 12.05 -18.73 -0.23
C PRO A 16 13.32 -18.55 -1.07
N TRP A 17 13.44 -17.45 -1.82
CA TRP A 17 14.59 -17.16 -2.69
C TRP A 17 15.48 -16.00 -2.20
N LYS A 18 15.10 -15.28 -1.14
CA LYS A 18 15.83 -14.09 -0.64
C LYS A 18 16.07 -14.07 0.87
N GLY A 19 15.76 -15.16 1.58
CA GLY A 19 15.92 -15.28 3.03
C GLY A 19 14.79 -14.62 3.82
N ASN A 20 14.84 -14.78 5.14
CA ASN A 20 13.90 -14.17 6.07
C ASN A 20 14.32 -12.72 6.37
N GLY A 21 13.51 -11.75 5.95
CA GLY A 21 13.70 -10.34 6.25
C GLY A 21 12.56 -9.79 7.09
N TRP A 22 12.87 -8.95 8.07
CA TRP A 22 11.87 -8.15 8.77
C TRP A 22 11.71 -6.82 8.08
N GLU A 23 10.47 -6.42 7.84
CA GLU A 23 10.11 -5.13 7.28
C GLU A 23 9.11 -4.45 8.22
N SER A 24 9.35 -3.18 8.50
CA SER A 24 8.41 -2.34 9.24
C SER A 24 7.94 -1.22 8.33
N GLY A 25 6.70 -0.79 8.49
CA GLY A 25 6.13 0.25 7.65
C GLY A 25 5.06 1.08 8.32
N LEU A 26 4.96 2.32 7.86
CA LEU A 26 3.93 3.28 8.18
C LEU A 26 3.20 3.63 6.89
N ALA A 27 1.89 3.47 6.87
CA ALA A 27 1.03 3.93 5.79
C ALA A 27 0.10 5.03 6.32
N PHE A 28 0.17 6.18 5.67
CA PHE A 28 -0.72 7.31 5.85
C PHE A 28 -1.67 7.38 4.65
N GLY A 29 -2.97 7.45 4.90
CA GLY A 29 -3.99 7.59 3.88
C GLY A 29 -4.86 8.80 4.18
N TYR A 30 -5.12 9.63 3.18
CA TYR A 30 -6.06 10.73 3.28
C TYR A 30 -7.15 10.62 2.23
N ARG A 31 -8.40 10.58 2.69
CA ARG A 31 -9.55 10.52 1.80
C ARG A 31 -9.93 11.92 1.31
N LEU A 32 -9.74 12.17 0.02
CA LEU A 32 -10.11 13.43 -0.62
C LEU A 32 -11.63 13.53 -0.80
N ASN A 33 -12.25 12.49 -1.33
CA ASN A 33 -13.71 12.45 -1.54
C ASN A 33 -14.23 10.99 -1.48
N ARG A 34 -15.48 10.77 -1.92
CA ARG A 34 -16.07 9.42 -1.88
C ARG A 34 -15.33 8.41 -2.75
N GLY A 35 -14.78 8.83 -3.89
CA GLY A 35 -14.08 7.99 -4.85
C GLY A 35 -12.55 7.99 -4.69
N TRP A 36 -11.94 9.09 -4.29
CA TRP A 36 -10.49 9.28 -4.33
C TRP A 36 -9.86 9.38 -2.95
N SER A 37 -8.68 8.78 -2.83
CA SER A 37 -7.81 8.82 -1.67
C SER A 37 -6.37 8.95 -2.13
N VAL A 38 -5.56 9.71 -1.39
CA VAL A 38 -4.11 9.70 -1.51
C VAL A 38 -3.54 8.83 -0.41
N TYR A 39 -2.41 8.19 -0.66
CA TYR A 39 -1.69 7.43 0.35
C TYR A 39 -0.19 7.63 0.20
N THR A 40 0.50 7.57 1.33
CA THR A 40 1.95 7.50 1.42
C THR A 40 2.30 6.34 2.33
N LYS A 41 3.14 5.45 1.86
CA LYS A 41 3.60 4.26 2.57
C LYS A 41 5.11 4.32 2.65
N THR A 42 5.64 4.50 3.85
CA THR A 42 7.07 4.41 4.13
C THR A 42 7.35 3.05 4.74
N THR A 43 8.36 2.38 4.22
CA THR A 43 8.69 0.99 4.52
C THR A 43 10.18 0.90 4.76
N THR A 44 10.65 0.19 5.77
CA THR A 44 12.08 0.01 6.03
C THR A 44 12.40 -1.44 6.36
N ASN A 45 13.50 -1.90 5.78
CA ASN A 45 14.14 -3.13 6.16
C ASN A 45 15.13 -2.77 7.26
N PHE A 46 15.15 -3.50 8.38
CA PHE A 46 16.01 -3.25 9.55
C PHE A 46 17.53 -3.21 9.25
N ASN A 47 17.92 -3.39 7.99
CA ASN A 47 19.27 -3.20 7.45
C ASN A 47 19.54 -1.75 6.97
N GLY A 48 18.66 -0.79 7.26
CA GLY A 48 18.89 0.66 7.04
C GLY A 48 18.44 1.21 5.68
N ASN A 49 17.81 0.40 4.84
CA ASN A 49 17.15 0.89 3.61
C ASN A 49 15.68 1.20 3.92
N TRP A 50 15.19 2.30 3.39
CA TRP A 50 13.78 2.68 3.49
C TRP A 50 13.25 3.12 2.13
N ASN A 51 12.05 2.66 1.81
CA ASN A 51 11.36 2.89 0.56
C ASN A 51 10.05 3.62 0.86
N GLN A 52 9.78 4.67 0.11
CA GLN A 52 8.55 5.44 0.23
C GLN A 52 7.74 5.33 -1.05
N GLU A 53 6.54 4.78 -0.96
CA GLU A 53 5.55 4.78 -2.02
C GLU A 53 4.53 5.89 -1.75
N THR A 54 4.31 6.79 -2.71
CA THR A 54 3.22 7.77 -2.63
C THR A 54 2.32 7.61 -3.84
N GLY A 55 1.01 7.54 -3.62
CA GLY A 55 0.07 7.22 -4.68
C GLY A 55 -1.34 7.74 -4.47
N LEU A 56 -2.12 7.54 -5.51
CA LEU A 56 -3.54 7.78 -5.57
C LEU A 56 -4.27 6.45 -5.65
N ARG A 57 -5.37 6.34 -4.93
CA ARG A 57 -6.30 5.22 -4.98
C ARG A 57 -7.69 5.74 -5.27
N THR A 58 -8.35 5.13 -6.24
CA THR A 58 -9.73 5.39 -6.61
C THR A 58 -10.61 4.17 -6.36
N SER A 59 -11.80 4.39 -5.82
CA SER A 59 -12.85 3.39 -5.66
C SER A 59 -13.72 3.42 -6.92
N ILE A 60 -13.52 2.44 -7.80
CA ILE A 60 -14.28 2.31 -9.05
C ILE A 60 -15.71 1.90 -8.75
N TYR A 61 -15.88 0.90 -7.87
CA TYR A 61 -17.20 0.39 -7.53
C TYR A 61 -17.25 -0.04 -6.07
N ARG A 62 -18.34 0.29 -5.38
CA ARG A 62 -18.56 -0.14 -4.00
C ARG A 62 -20.03 -0.47 -3.79
N THR A 63 -20.33 -1.74 -3.61
CA THR A 63 -21.65 -2.24 -3.21
C THR A 63 -21.56 -2.99 -1.88
N SER A 64 -22.67 -3.45 -1.33
CA SER A 64 -22.71 -4.23 -0.08
C SER A 64 -21.93 -5.54 -0.18
N ASN A 65 -21.80 -6.09 -1.39
CA ASN A 65 -21.28 -7.44 -1.64
C ASN A 65 -19.85 -7.45 -2.18
N TYR A 66 -19.36 -6.35 -2.74
CA TYR A 66 -17.99 -6.24 -3.24
C TYR A 66 -17.55 -4.79 -3.40
N ALA A 67 -16.25 -4.56 -3.34
CA ALA A 67 -15.61 -3.28 -3.64
C ALA A 67 -14.45 -3.50 -4.62
N VAL A 68 -14.36 -2.64 -5.62
CA VAL A 68 -13.26 -2.60 -6.59
C VAL A 68 -12.59 -1.25 -6.49
N SER A 69 -11.28 -1.24 -6.29
CA SER A 69 -10.46 -0.05 -6.30
C SER A 69 -9.23 -0.23 -7.17
N ALA A 70 -8.80 0.84 -7.82
CA ALA A 70 -7.52 0.90 -8.50
C ALA A 70 -6.58 1.85 -7.76
N SER A 71 -5.28 1.56 -7.79
CA SER A 71 -4.25 2.43 -7.23
C SER A 71 -3.09 2.58 -8.20
N ALA A 72 -2.50 3.76 -8.20
CA ALA A 72 -1.24 4.05 -8.86
C ALA A 72 -0.34 4.79 -7.86
N GLY A 73 0.83 4.23 -7.62
CA GLY A 73 1.82 4.72 -6.67
C GLY A 73 3.19 4.85 -7.32
N TYR A 74 3.90 5.88 -6.92
CA TYR A 74 5.29 6.11 -7.26
C TYR A 74 6.17 5.70 -6.08
N VAL A 75 7.15 4.84 -6.33
CA VAL A 75 8.05 4.29 -5.32
C VAL A 75 9.43 4.93 -5.46
N MET A 76 9.93 5.42 -4.33
CA MET A 76 11.27 5.99 -4.22
C MET A 76 12.07 5.29 -3.12
N ASP A 77 13.29 4.89 -3.46
CA ASP A 77 14.22 4.24 -2.53
C ASP A 77 15.12 5.29 -1.87
N TYR A 78 15.35 5.12 -0.57
CA TYR A 78 16.25 5.95 0.20
C TYR A 78 17.26 5.10 1.01
N PRO A 79 18.47 5.61 1.28
CA PRO A 79 19.04 6.86 0.76
C PRO A 79 19.16 6.83 -0.78
N LEU A 80 19.03 8.00 -1.43
CA LEU A 80 19.04 8.13 -2.89
C LEU A 80 20.34 7.55 -3.46
N ARG A 81 20.30 6.31 -3.93
CA ARG A 81 21.43 5.69 -4.62
C ARG A 81 21.37 6.17 -6.07
N ASN A 82 22.51 6.50 -6.68
CA ASN A 82 22.58 6.89 -8.10
C ASN A 82 22.02 5.84 -9.09
N LYS A 83 21.73 4.62 -8.61
CA LYS A 83 21.06 3.54 -9.36
C LYS A 83 19.68 3.18 -8.80
N ALA A 84 19.11 3.99 -7.91
CA ALA A 84 17.77 3.81 -7.39
C ALA A 84 16.80 3.90 -8.57
N LYS A 85 16.13 2.79 -8.86
CA LYS A 85 15.18 2.73 -9.96
C LYS A 85 13.85 3.24 -9.44
N ASN A 86 13.51 4.46 -9.83
CA ASN A 86 12.16 4.96 -9.70
C ASN A 86 11.21 3.92 -10.33
N SER A 87 10.26 3.44 -9.54
CA SER A 87 9.31 2.43 -10.01
C SER A 87 7.89 2.90 -9.79
N TRP A 88 7.00 2.47 -10.68
CA TRP A 88 5.58 2.73 -10.60
C TRP A 88 4.87 1.44 -10.22
N ASN A 89 4.02 1.51 -9.21
CA ASN A 89 3.18 0.42 -8.76
C ASN A 89 1.75 0.72 -9.18
N VAL A 90 1.16 -0.14 -10.01
CA VAL A 90 -0.25 -0.03 -10.41
C VAL A 90 -0.94 -1.33 -10.02
N GLY A 91 -2.07 -1.20 -9.34
CA GLY A 91 -2.78 -2.35 -8.79
C GLY A 91 -4.28 -2.17 -8.85
N VAL A 92 -4.97 -3.29 -9.00
CA VAL A 92 -6.42 -3.38 -8.81
C VAL A 92 -6.66 -4.26 -7.60
N THR A 93 -7.44 -3.76 -6.65
CA THR A 93 -7.84 -4.49 -5.44
C THR A 93 -9.32 -4.77 -5.51
N VAL A 94 -9.69 -6.02 -5.33
CA VAL A 94 -11.08 -6.46 -5.16
C VAL A 94 -11.24 -6.94 -3.72
N SER A 95 -12.28 -6.48 -3.05
CA SER A 95 -12.57 -6.82 -1.66
C SER A 95 -13.99 -7.34 -1.53
N PHE A 96 -14.16 -8.48 -0.86
CA PHE A 96 -15.45 -9.10 -0.60
C PHE A 96 -15.65 -9.26 0.91
N PRO A 97 -16.85 -9.04 1.46
CA PRO A 97 -17.12 -9.31 2.86
C PRO A 97 -17.12 -10.83 3.11
N VAL A 98 -16.47 -11.24 4.20
CA VAL A 98 -16.31 -12.67 4.57
C VAL A 98 -17.66 -13.37 4.82
N LYS A 99 -18.70 -12.62 5.20
CA LYS A 99 -20.05 -13.15 5.47
C LYS A 99 -20.70 -13.84 4.25
N THR A 100 -20.23 -13.57 3.04
CA THR A 100 -20.76 -14.15 1.79
C THR A 100 -19.98 -15.35 1.27
N LEU A 101 -18.87 -15.74 1.91
CA LEU A 101 -17.99 -16.84 1.45
C LEU A 101 -18.22 -18.19 2.17
N PHE A 102 -18.85 -18.18 3.35
CA PHE A 102 -19.15 -19.39 4.13
C PHE A 102 -20.65 -19.59 4.28
N LYS A 103 -21.33 -19.90 3.18
CA LYS A 103 -22.75 -20.25 3.17
C LYS A 103 -22.95 -21.63 2.61
#